data_AF-A0A957VK40-F1
#
_entry.id   AF-A0A957VK40-F1
#
_cell.length_a   1.000
_cell.length_b   1.000
_cell.length_c   1.000
_cell.angle_alpha   90.00
_cell.angle_beta   90.00
_cell.angle_gamma   90.00
#
_symmetry.space_group_name_H-M   'P 1'
#
loop_
_entity.id
_entity.type
_entity.pdbx_description
1 polymer ?
#
loop_
_entity_poly.entity_id
_entity_poly.type
_entity_poly.pdbx_seq_one_letter_code
_entity_poly.pdbx_strand_id
1 'polypeptide(L)'
;MKRKLLLLIMALVVGLLPGAVGWDAPTAQAAVDAGRTGTTSLTAGIEFRVRQEDGGYVVSMRPNADPAGDGKVLTSQVTVLVPHATGGDRFEVSNLTSLVDRVYWNQPSRVDAPVEAPGIDYVSFEFDYFLSDLGAITWQAGEEIDVFRFENSGPFQGAVSLMQDCDQFNTPNSMNTNPANQIAVRGYDIDNAYLGNFGDGSQSVCAGQIYLPIVR
;
A
#
# COMPACT_ATOMS: atom_id res chain seq x y z
N MET A 1 19.75 -37.93 -59.76
CA MET A 1 19.90 -38.29 -58.33
C MET A 1 18.60 -37.86 -57.63
N LYS A 2 17.57 -38.68 -57.42
CA LYS A 2 17.39 -39.83 -56.51
C LYS A 2 17.88 -39.58 -55.08
N ARG A 3 16.95 -39.28 -54.17
CA ARG A 3 16.68 -40.04 -52.94
C ARG A 3 15.22 -39.84 -52.49
N LYS A 4 14.46 -40.94 -52.48
CA LYS A 4 13.17 -41.17 -51.83
C LYS A 4 13.42 -41.80 -50.45
N LEU A 5 12.58 -41.51 -49.46
CA LEU A 5 12.22 -42.39 -48.32
C LEU A 5 11.10 -41.69 -47.52
N LEU A 6 10.04 -42.28 -46.95
CA LEU A 6 9.21 -43.50 -47.10
C LEU A 6 8.05 -43.24 -46.08
N LEU A 7 6.79 -43.08 -46.51
CA LEU A 7 5.65 -44.00 -46.31
C LEU A 7 5.18 -44.25 -44.85
N LEU A 8 3.94 -43.87 -44.50
CA LEU A 8 2.93 -44.80 -43.97
C LEU A 8 1.50 -44.25 -44.09
N ILE A 9 0.59 -45.20 -44.21
CA ILE A 9 -0.83 -45.18 -44.60
C ILE A 9 -1.71 -45.19 -43.34
N MET A 10 -2.85 -44.48 -43.32
CA MET A 10 -4.15 -45.09 -43.03
C MET A 10 -5.33 -44.13 -43.22
N ALA A 11 -6.45 -44.74 -43.59
CA ALA A 11 -7.61 -44.15 -44.20
C ALA A 11 -8.75 -43.87 -43.21
N LEU A 12 -9.72 -43.09 -43.74
CA LEU A 12 -11.16 -43.24 -43.51
C LEU A 12 -11.71 -42.79 -42.15
N VAL A 13 -12.53 -41.74 -42.15
CA VAL A 13 -13.99 -41.84 -41.96
C VAL A 13 -14.64 -40.61 -42.64
N VAL A 14 -15.48 -40.86 -43.65
CA VAL A 14 -16.52 -39.91 -44.07
C VAL A 14 -17.80 -40.35 -43.37
N GLY A 15 -18.38 -39.45 -42.59
CA GLY A 15 -19.69 -39.61 -41.97
C GLY A 15 -20.37 -38.24 -41.91
N LEU A 16 -21.49 -38.11 -42.62
CA LEU A 16 -22.36 -36.93 -42.66
C LEU A 16 -23.05 -36.70 -41.30
N LEU A 17 -23.28 -35.44 -40.92
CA LEU A 17 -24.59 -34.77 -40.76
C LEU A 17 -24.44 -33.39 -40.03
N PRO A 18 -25.46 -32.50 -40.06
CA PRO A 18 -25.31 -31.05 -40.24
C PRO A 18 -25.36 -30.26 -38.92
N GLY A 19 -24.76 -29.07 -38.92
CA GLY A 19 -24.82 -28.15 -37.79
C GLY A 19 -24.62 -26.71 -38.23
N ALA A 20 -25.45 -25.82 -37.70
CA ALA A 20 -25.67 -24.44 -38.10
C ALA A 20 -24.41 -23.56 -38.16
N VAL A 21 -24.38 -22.67 -39.16
CA VAL A 21 -23.42 -21.56 -39.24
C VAL A 21 -23.86 -20.49 -38.25
N GLY A 22 -23.34 -20.54 -37.02
CA GLY A 22 -23.43 -19.46 -36.05
C GLY A 22 -22.47 -18.34 -36.45
N TRP A 23 -23.00 -17.20 -36.87
CA TRP A 23 -22.27 -15.95 -36.81
C TRP A 23 -22.29 -15.50 -35.36
N ASP A 24 -21.33 -15.96 -34.57
CA ASP A 24 -21.11 -15.41 -33.24
C ASP A 24 -20.55 -14.00 -33.41
N ALA A 25 -21.43 -13.01 -33.30
CA ALA A 25 -21.00 -11.66 -33.01
C ALA A 25 -20.16 -11.72 -31.72
N PRO A 26 -18.97 -11.11 -31.68
CA PRO A 26 -18.20 -11.06 -30.45
C PRO A 26 -19.08 -10.48 -29.35
N THR A 27 -19.15 -11.21 -28.23
CA THR A 27 -19.95 -10.80 -27.07
C THR A 27 -19.58 -9.38 -26.66
N ALA A 28 -20.56 -8.62 -26.17
CA ALA A 28 -20.39 -7.22 -25.78
C ALA A 28 -19.25 -6.98 -24.78
N GLN A 29 -18.72 -8.04 -24.13
CA GLN A 29 -17.56 -8.01 -23.25
C GLN A 29 -16.22 -7.83 -23.98
N ALA A 30 -16.05 -8.39 -25.18
CA ALA A 30 -14.80 -8.27 -25.95
C ALA A 30 -14.65 -6.88 -26.63
N ALA A 31 -15.76 -6.16 -26.81
CA ALA A 31 -15.75 -4.81 -27.36
C ALA A 31 -15.46 -3.72 -26.31
N VAL A 32 -15.62 -4.02 -25.01
CA VAL A 32 -15.28 -3.07 -23.93
C VAL A 32 -13.77 -2.94 -23.76
N ASP A 33 -13.02 -4.02 -24.01
CA ASP A 33 -11.55 -4.05 -23.84
C ASP A 33 -10.78 -3.47 -25.05
N ALA A 34 -11.37 -3.46 -26.24
CA ALA A 34 -10.72 -2.88 -27.44
C ALA A 34 -10.82 -1.34 -27.52
N GLY A 35 -11.63 -0.71 -26.66
CA GLY A 35 -11.94 0.73 -26.70
C GLY A 35 -11.20 1.58 -25.66
N ARG A 36 -10.41 1.00 -24.76
CA ARG A 36 -9.68 1.74 -23.73
C ARG A 36 -8.19 1.77 -24.02
N THR A 37 -7.79 2.36 -25.14
CA THR A 37 -6.39 2.77 -25.41
C THR A 37 -6.04 4.05 -24.62
N GLY A 38 -6.44 4.09 -23.36
CA GLY A 38 -5.88 5.00 -22.38
C GLY A 38 -5.04 4.15 -21.45
N THR A 39 -3.75 3.98 -21.76
CA THR A 39 -2.78 3.60 -20.75
C THR A 39 -2.74 4.74 -19.75
N THR A 40 -3.60 4.70 -18.73
CA THR A 40 -3.31 5.39 -17.47
C THR A 40 -2.01 4.77 -16.97
N SER A 41 -0.90 5.44 -17.25
CA SER A 41 0.36 5.15 -16.58
C SER A 41 0.06 5.27 -15.09
N LEU A 42 0.11 4.16 -14.36
CA LEU A 42 0.04 4.21 -12.91
C LEU A 42 1.23 5.06 -12.45
N THR A 43 0.98 6.05 -11.59
CA THR A 43 2.06 6.77 -10.93
C THR A 43 2.87 5.77 -10.12
N ALA A 44 4.17 5.66 -10.39
CA ALA A 44 5.05 4.78 -9.64
C ALA A 44 5.21 5.33 -8.23
N GLY A 45 5.04 4.49 -7.21
CA GLY A 45 5.08 4.93 -5.83
C GLY A 45 4.83 3.80 -4.85
N ILE A 46 4.57 4.16 -3.60
CA ILE A 46 4.58 3.26 -2.44
C ILE A 46 3.27 3.39 -1.67
N GLU A 47 2.62 2.26 -1.43
CA GLU A 47 1.46 2.15 -0.56
C GLU A 47 1.88 1.70 0.85
N PHE A 48 1.18 2.16 1.89
CA PHE A 48 1.47 1.79 3.28
C PHE A 48 0.38 0.88 3.87
N ARG A 49 0.76 0.09 4.87
CA ARG A 49 -0.19 -0.71 5.66
C ARG A 49 0.23 -0.72 7.12
N VAL A 50 -0.76 -0.76 8.01
CA VAL A 50 -0.58 -1.20 9.39
C VAL A 50 -1.35 -2.49 9.61
N ARG A 51 -0.72 -3.47 10.27
CA ARG A 51 -1.36 -4.69 10.75
C ARG A 51 -1.26 -4.76 12.25
N GLN A 52 -2.31 -5.29 12.88
CA GLN A 52 -2.23 -5.76 14.25
C GLN A 52 -1.69 -7.20 14.23
N GLU A 53 -0.66 -7.46 15.03
CA GLU A 53 -0.07 -8.78 15.23
C GLU A 53 0.00 -9.08 16.73
N ASP A 54 0.34 -10.32 17.10
CA ASP A 54 0.42 -10.73 18.50
C ASP A 54 1.41 -9.83 19.27
N GLY A 55 0.87 -9.00 20.16
CA GLY A 55 1.62 -8.10 21.02
C GLY A 55 1.88 -6.71 20.46
N GLY A 56 1.47 -6.37 19.23
CA GLY A 56 1.72 -5.03 18.70
C GLY A 56 1.20 -4.77 17.30
N TYR A 57 1.88 -3.85 16.63
CA TYR A 57 1.54 -3.35 15.31
C TYR A 57 2.78 -3.38 14.42
N VAL A 58 2.60 -3.80 13.18
CA VAL A 58 3.63 -3.82 12.14
C VAL A 58 3.22 -2.86 11.04
N VAL A 59 4.14 -1.96 10.67
CA VAL A 59 3.98 -1.07 9.53
C VAL A 59 4.79 -1.62 8.37
N SER A 60 4.18 -1.61 7.19
CA SER A 60 4.76 -2.15 5.98
C SER A 60 4.56 -1.20 4.81
N MET A 61 5.43 -1.34 3.82
CA MET A 61 5.42 -0.57 2.58
C MET A 61 5.44 -1.50 1.38
N ARG A 62 4.73 -1.16 0.31
CA ARG A 62 4.68 -1.93 -0.93
C ARG A 62 4.75 -0.99 -2.14
N PRO A 63 5.78 -1.08 -3.01
CA PRO A 63 5.83 -0.29 -4.21
C PRO A 63 4.95 -0.93 -5.32
N ASN A 64 4.36 -0.12 -6.19
CA ASN A 64 3.57 -0.62 -7.33
C ASN A 64 4.40 -0.84 -8.61
N ALA A 65 5.67 -0.44 -8.61
CA ALA A 65 6.63 -0.56 -9.70
C ALA A 65 8.05 -0.64 -9.12
N ASP A 66 9.05 -1.04 -9.91
CA ASP A 66 10.46 -0.94 -9.50
C ASP A 66 10.95 0.53 -9.60
N PRO A 67 11.93 0.96 -8.79
CA PRO A 67 12.39 2.34 -8.83
C PRO A 67 13.17 2.60 -10.12
N ALA A 68 12.91 3.73 -10.79
CA ALA A 68 13.68 4.22 -11.93
C ALA A 68 15.02 4.87 -11.48
N GLY A 69 15.78 4.19 -10.62
CA GLY A 69 16.97 4.74 -9.98
C GLY A 69 17.55 3.86 -8.88
N ASP A 70 18.26 4.49 -7.94
CA ASP A 70 18.94 3.79 -6.83
C ASP A 70 18.04 3.47 -5.63
N GLY A 71 16.76 3.84 -5.68
CA GLY A 71 15.78 3.50 -4.65
C GLY A 71 16.03 4.16 -3.29
N LYS A 72 16.85 5.21 -3.23
CA LYS A 72 17.23 5.81 -1.94
C LYS A 72 16.05 6.54 -1.28
N VAL A 73 15.76 6.18 -0.03
CA VAL A 73 14.80 6.91 0.80
C VAL A 73 15.40 8.23 1.24
N LEU A 74 14.69 9.33 0.99
CA LEU A 74 15.12 10.69 1.32
C LEU A 74 14.42 11.22 2.58
N THR A 75 13.16 10.86 2.75
CA THR A 75 12.35 11.14 3.94
C THR A 75 11.17 10.18 3.96
N SER A 76 10.64 9.90 5.14
CA SER A 76 9.33 9.27 5.28
C SER A 76 8.70 9.62 6.61
N GLN A 77 7.39 9.84 6.58
CA GLN A 77 6.53 9.95 7.75
C GLN A 77 5.37 8.95 7.61
N VAL A 78 5.07 8.26 8.71
CA VAL A 78 3.87 7.42 8.84
C VAL A 78 3.08 7.91 10.04
N THR A 79 1.84 8.34 9.83
CA THR A 79 0.93 8.74 10.92
C THR A 79 -0.10 7.65 11.16
N VAL A 80 -0.13 7.14 12.39
CA VAL A 80 -1.16 6.20 12.85
C VAL A 80 -2.23 6.94 13.66
N LEU A 81 -3.47 6.51 13.50
CA LEU A 81 -4.62 6.97 14.26
C LEU A 81 -4.97 5.91 15.29
N VAL A 82 -5.08 6.34 16.55
CA VAL A 82 -5.41 5.48 17.68
C VAL A 82 -6.57 6.09 18.47
N PRO A 83 -7.42 5.28 19.14
CA PRO A 83 -8.47 5.82 19.99
C PRO A 83 -7.89 6.71 21.09
N HIS A 84 -8.49 7.88 21.27
CA HIS A 84 -8.10 8.78 22.36
C HIS A 84 -8.48 8.19 23.71
N ALA A 85 -7.51 8.19 24.63
CA ALA A 85 -7.71 7.90 26.04
C ALA A 85 -6.70 8.69 26.88
N THR A 86 -6.94 8.75 28.18
CA THR A 86 -6.11 9.52 29.12
C THR A 86 -5.62 8.64 30.28
N GLY A 87 -4.58 9.09 30.98
CA GLY A 87 -4.03 8.34 32.12
C GLY A 87 -3.48 6.98 31.71
N GLY A 88 -3.72 5.95 32.53
CA GLY A 88 -3.23 4.59 32.26
C GLY A 88 -3.88 3.90 31.05
N ASP A 89 -4.96 4.46 30.52
CA ASP A 89 -5.68 3.93 29.35
C ASP A 89 -5.15 4.48 28.02
N ARG A 90 -4.27 5.50 28.08
CA ARG A 90 -3.71 6.18 26.93
C ARG A 90 -2.86 5.24 26.08
N PHE A 91 -2.98 5.38 24.76
CA PHE A 91 -2.10 4.69 23.83
C PHE A 91 -0.68 5.26 23.94
N GLU A 92 0.28 4.43 24.34
CA GLU A 92 1.68 4.82 24.51
C GLU A 92 2.59 3.88 23.74
N VAL A 93 3.33 4.45 22.77
CA VAL A 93 4.26 3.69 21.92
C VAL A 93 5.37 3.12 22.80
N SER A 94 5.54 1.80 22.72
CA SER A 94 6.64 1.08 23.36
C SER A 94 7.28 0.09 22.40
N ASN A 95 8.50 -0.37 22.72
CA ASN A 95 9.21 -1.40 21.97
C ASN A 95 9.31 -1.13 20.44
N LEU A 96 9.41 0.15 20.06
CA LEU A 96 9.61 0.56 18.67
C LEU A 96 10.92 -0.06 18.15
N THR A 97 10.79 -0.90 17.14
CA THR A 97 11.90 -1.67 16.55
C THR A 97 11.84 -1.54 15.03
N SER A 98 12.94 -1.11 14.42
CA SER A 98 13.08 -1.12 12.96
C SER A 98 13.36 -2.54 12.47
N LEU A 99 12.72 -2.93 11.37
CA LEU A 99 12.73 -4.31 10.88
C LEU A 99 13.63 -4.52 9.66
N VAL A 100 14.05 -3.44 9.00
CA VAL A 100 15.08 -3.46 7.96
C VAL A 100 16.43 -3.13 8.58
N ASP A 101 17.44 -3.96 8.32
CA ASP A 101 18.80 -3.71 8.82
C ASP A 101 19.33 -2.35 8.33
N ARG A 102 20.04 -1.63 9.21
CA ARG A 102 20.55 -0.26 8.97
C ARG A 102 19.49 0.79 8.61
N VAL A 103 18.22 0.52 8.88
CA VAL A 103 17.14 1.52 8.83
C VAL A 103 16.69 1.80 10.25
N TYR A 104 16.43 3.06 10.55
CA TYR A 104 15.99 3.50 11.87
C TYR A 104 14.75 4.36 11.76
N TRP A 105 13.78 4.07 12.61
CA TRP A 105 12.55 4.83 12.79
C TRP A 105 12.48 5.37 14.22
N ASN A 106 11.92 6.57 14.37
CA ASN A 106 11.62 7.16 15.66
C ASN A 106 10.15 7.66 15.68
N GLN A 107 9.65 8.02 16.86
CA GLN A 107 8.33 8.62 17.06
C GLN A 107 8.53 10.03 17.62
N PRO A 108 8.65 11.07 16.77
CA PRO A 108 9.02 12.40 17.24
C PRO A 108 7.81 13.26 17.61
N SER A 109 6.61 12.93 17.12
CA SER A 109 5.44 13.76 17.31
C SER A 109 4.15 12.98 17.56
N ARG A 110 3.30 13.60 18.38
CA ARG A 110 1.97 13.13 18.74
C ARG A 110 1.05 14.34 18.89
N VAL A 111 -0.19 14.21 18.45
CA VAL A 111 -1.27 15.15 18.76
C VAL A 111 -2.42 14.39 19.37
N ASP A 112 -2.88 14.86 20.53
CA ASP A 112 -3.93 14.19 21.29
C ASP A 112 -5.26 14.89 21.04
N ALA A 113 -6.28 14.13 20.62
CA ALA A 113 -7.66 14.60 20.46
C ALA A 113 -7.80 16.04 19.92
N PRO A 114 -7.31 16.34 18.69
CA PRO A 114 -7.50 17.66 18.10
C PRO A 114 -9.00 17.96 17.92
N VAL A 115 -9.38 19.24 17.81
CA VAL A 115 -10.80 19.63 17.78
C VAL A 115 -11.56 19.03 16.60
N GLU A 116 -10.87 18.77 15.50
CA GLU A 116 -11.43 18.08 14.34
C GLU A 116 -11.77 16.62 14.67
N ALA A 117 -10.93 15.94 15.45
CA ALA A 117 -11.06 14.52 15.76
C ALA A 117 -10.89 14.24 17.28
N PRO A 118 -11.83 14.67 18.14
CA PRO A 118 -11.67 14.62 19.59
C PRO A 118 -11.62 13.21 20.19
N GLY A 119 -11.93 12.18 19.39
CA GLY A 119 -11.85 10.77 19.79
C GLY A 119 -10.60 10.05 19.30
N ILE A 120 -9.65 10.75 18.66
CA ILE A 120 -8.50 10.16 17.99
C ILE A 120 -7.21 10.87 18.41
N ASP A 121 -6.16 10.09 18.69
CA ASP A 121 -4.80 10.59 18.78
C ASP A 121 -4.04 10.26 17.49
N TYR A 122 -3.20 11.19 17.03
CA TYR A 122 -2.35 11.06 15.86
C TYR A 122 -0.93 10.86 16.33
N VAL A 123 -0.32 9.72 16.02
CA VAL A 123 1.05 9.38 16.40
C VAL A 123 1.87 9.24 15.12
N SER A 124 2.84 10.12 14.93
CA SER A 124 3.67 10.11 13.73
C SER A 124 5.03 9.47 14.02
N PHE A 125 5.45 8.62 13.09
CA PHE A 125 6.76 7.99 13.02
C PHE A 125 7.53 8.56 11.86
N GLU A 126 8.84 8.74 12.02
CA GLU A 126 9.70 9.31 11.00
C GLU A 126 10.91 8.43 10.74
N PHE A 127 11.28 8.33 9.46
CA PHE A 127 12.53 7.72 9.03
C PHE A 127 13.70 8.59 9.47
N ASP A 128 14.62 8.04 10.24
CA ASP A 128 15.80 8.76 10.71
C ASP A 128 16.86 8.78 9.60
N TYR A 129 16.88 9.89 8.85
CA TYR A 129 17.82 10.11 7.75
C TYR A 129 19.29 10.03 8.16
N PHE A 130 19.64 10.47 9.38
CA PHE A 130 21.03 10.58 9.80
C PHE A 130 21.60 9.26 10.29
N LEU A 131 20.76 8.40 10.87
CA LEU A 131 21.17 7.08 11.35
C LEU A 131 21.05 6.00 10.26
N SER A 132 20.15 6.18 9.29
CA SER A 132 19.84 5.15 8.31
C SER A 132 20.77 5.13 7.11
N ASP A 133 21.00 3.93 6.57
CA ASP A 133 21.45 3.77 5.20
C ASP A 133 20.27 3.97 4.24
N LEU A 134 20.33 5.07 3.49
CA LEU A 134 19.29 5.47 2.54
C LEU A 134 19.02 4.41 1.47
N GLY A 135 19.96 3.51 1.18
CA GLY A 135 19.82 2.43 0.20
C GLY A 135 19.57 1.04 0.78
N ALA A 136 19.33 0.92 2.09
CA ALA A 136 19.15 -0.39 2.72
C ALA A 136 17.83 -1.09 2.34
N ILE A 137 16.79 -0.32 2.00
CA ILE A 137 15.53 -0.89 1.53
C ILE A 137 15.67 -1.27 0.06
N THR A 138 15.54 -2.56 -0.25
CA THR A 138 15.51 -3.06 -1.63
C THR A 138 14.08 -3.11 -2.12
N TRP A 139 13.71 -2.15 -2.97
CA TRP A 139 12.37 -2.07 -3.52
C TRP A 139 12.19 -3.03 -4.70
N GLN A 140 11.10 -3.79 -4.67
CA GLN A 140 10.65 -4.63 -5.78
C GLN A 140 9.15 -4.51 -5.95
N ALA A 141 8.69 -4.31 -7.18
CA ALA A 141 7.28 -4.12 -7.50
C ALA A 141 6.39 -5.22 -6.89
N GLY A 142 5.38 -4.81 -6.13
CA GLY A 142 4.41 -5.69 -5.47
C GLY A 142 4.93 -6.41 -4.23
N GLU A 143 6.23 -6.33 -3.91
CA GLU A 143 6.79 -6.93 -2.71
C GLU A 143 6.55 -6.04 -1.49
N GLU A 144 5.96 -6.63 -0.46
CA GLU A 144 5.72 -5.94 0.79
C GLU A 144 6.91 -6.09 1.73
N ILE A 145 7.31 -4.97 2.35
CA ILE A 145 8.44 -4.89 3.26
C ILE A 145 7.95 -4.36 4.60
N ASP A 146 8.13 -5.12 5.66
CA ASP A 146 7.89 -4.66 7.02
C ASP A 146 9.01 -3.71 7.44
N VAL A 147 8.67 -2.47 7.77
CA VAL A 147 9.66 -1.40 7.99
C VAL A 147 9.93 -1.17 9.48
N PHE A 148 8.90 -1.25 10.32
CA PHE A 148 9.05 -1.19 11.77
C PHE A 148 7.86 -1.85 12.46
N ARG A 149 8.06 -2.20 13.74
CA ARG A 149 7.01 -2.64 14.66
C ARG A 149 7.03 -1.82 15.93
N PHE A 150 5.89 -1.70 16.58
CA PHE A 150 5.74 -1.07 17.87
C PHE A 150 4.62 -1.71 18.67
N GLU A 151 4.57 -1.43 19.95
CA GLU A 151 3.56 -1.93 20.88
C GLU A 151 2.82 -0.77 21.51
N ASN A 152 1.64 -1.06 22.06
CA ASN A 152 0.94 -0.16 22.97
C ASN A 152 1.18 -0.64 24.40
N SER A 153 1.82 0.19 25.22
CA SER A 153 2.01 -0.13 26.65
C SER A 153 0.75 0.09 27.49
N GLY A 154 -0.25 0.79 26.95
CA GLY A 154 -1.60 0.90 27.51
C GLY A 154 -2.52 -0.27 27.11
N PRO A 155 -3.73 -0.34 27.68
CA PRO A 155 -4.75 -1.31 27.28
C PRO A 155 -5.22 -1.11 25.84
N PHE A 156 -5.74 -2.17 25.24
CA PHE A 156 -6.35 -2.09 23.91
C PHE A 156 -7.68 -1.31 23.99
N GLN A 157 -7.70 -0.11 23.39
CA GLN A 157 -8.88 0.77 23.36
C GLN A 157 -9.64 0.72 22.02
N GLY A 158 -9.11 0.01 21.02
CA GLY A 158 -9.71 -0.12 19.70
C GLY A 158 -8.67 -0.25 18.59
N ALA A 159 -9.17 -0.29 17.35
CA ALA A 159 -8.33 -0.51 16.18
C ALA A 159 -7.36 0.66 15.93
N VAL A 160 -6.18 0.31 15.43
CA VAL A 160 -5.19 1.25 14.91
C VAL A 160 -5.31 1.28 13.39
N SER A 161 -5.27 2.48 12.81
CA SER A 161 -5.31 2.68 11.36
C SER A 161 -4.24 3.67 10.93
N LEU A 162 -3.99 3.75 9.62
CA LEU A 162 -3.14 4.80 9.05
C LEU A 162 -3.96 6.05 8.71
N MET A 163 -3.35 7.22 8.75
CA MET A 163 -4.00 8.46 8.30
C MET A 163 -4.29 8.40 6.80
N GLN A 164 -5.45 8.89 6.35
CA GLN A 164 -5.72 9.09 4.91
C GLN A 164 -5.42 10.53 4.50
N ASP A 165 -5.19 10.74 3.20
CA ASP A 165 -5.08 12.08 2.59
C ASP A 165 -6.36 12.93 2.74
N CYS A 166 -7.51 12.28 2.99
CA CYS A 166 -8.80 12.93 3.19
C CYS A 166 -9.17 13.15 4.66
N ASP A 167 -8.27 12.79 5.59
CA ASP A 167 -8.52 12.87 7.03
C ASP A 167 -8.82 14.32 7.47
N GLN A 168 -9.74 14.46 8.42
CA GLN A 168 -10.20 15.76 8.91
C GLN A 168 -9.14 16.59 9.63
N PHE A 169 -8.05 15.98 10.10
CA PHE A 169 -6.94 16.65 10.74
C PHE A 169 -5.79 17.00 9.77
N ASN A 170 -5.99 16.80 8.45
CA ASN A 170 -5.06 17.30 7.44
C ASN A 170 -4.91 18.83 7.48
N THR A 171 -3.80 19.31 6.92
CA THR A 171 -3.50 20.75 6.83
C THR A 171 -4.50 21.48 5.91
N PRO A 172 -5.03 22.65 6.31
CA PRO A 172 -4.83 23.35 7.59
C PRO A 172 -5.64 22.73 8.74
N ASN A 173 -5.03 22.63 9.92
CA ASN A 173 -5.67 22.10 11.14
C ASN A 173 -5.49 23.01 12.36
N SER A 174 -6.26 22.73 13.41
CA SER A 174 -6.32 23.48 14.66
C SER A 174 -5.00 23.57 15.43
N MET A 175 -4.09 22.64 15.19
CA MET A 175 -2.81 22.55 15.89
C MET A 175 -1.65 23.15 15.09
N ASN A 176 -1.88 23.60 13.86
CA ASN A 176 -0.84 24.05 12.92
C ASN A 176 0.31 23.03 12.77
N THR A 177 -0.01 21.75 12.80
CA THR A 177 0.94 20.64 12.56
C THR A 177 0.72 20.08 11.16
N ASN A 178 1.63 19.21 10.69
CA ASN A 178 1.52 18.54 9.40
C ASN A 178 1.54 17.01 9.57
N PRO A 179 0.50 16.42 10.19
CA PRO A 179 0.35 14.97 10.23
C PRO A 179 0.02 14.47 8.81
N ALA A 180 0.77 13.50 8.31
CA ALA A 180 0.53 12.90 7.02
C ALA A 180 1.24 11.55 6.90
N ASN A 181 0.82 10.76 5.91
CA ASN A 181 1.69 9.75 5.34
C ASN A 181 2.45 10.37 4.16
N GLN A 182 3.76 10.18 4.16
CA GLN A 182 4.64 10.74 3.14
C GLN A 182 5.87 9.84 3.00
N ILE A 183 6.37 9.72 1.78
CA ILE A 183 7.69 9.14 1.54
C ILE A 183 8.29 9.74 0.28
N ALA A 184 9.56 10.11 0.32
CA ALA A 184 10.31 10.50 -0.86
C ALA A 184 11.37 9.44 -1.15
N VAL A 185 11.38 8.92 -2.37
CA VAL A 185 12.34 7.90 -2.81
C VAL A 185 12.85 8.23 -4.19
N ARG A 186 14.18 8.27 -4.34
CA ARG A 186 14.80 8.47 -5.65
C ARG A 186 14.46 7.29 -6.56
N GLY A 187 13.78 7.58 -7.67
CA GLY A 187 13.30 6.59 -8.64
C GLY A 187 11.79 6.41 -8.65
N TYR A 188 11.06 7.00 -7.69
CA TYR A 188 9.60 7.15 -7.73
C TYR A 188 9.23 8.63 -7.82
N ASP A 189 9.28 9.33 -6.68
CA ASP A 189 9.04 10.77 -6.55
C ASP A 189 9.94 11.30 -5.40
N ILE A 190 10.58 12.45 -5.63
CA ILE A 190 11.50 13.08 -4.67
C ILE A 190 10.78 13.99 -3.67
N ASP A 191 9.51 14.33 -3.94
CA ASP A 191 8.66 15.14 -3.07
C ASP A 191 7.72 14.24 -2.26
N ASN A 192 6.87 13.46 -2.94
CA ASN A 192 6.00 12.49 -2.26
C ASN A 192 5.56 11.33 -3.18
N ALA A 193 6.12 10.15 -2.95
CA ALA A 193 5.81 8.89 -3.61
C ALA A 193 4.72 8.08 -2.89
N TYR A 194 4.10 8.60 -1.81
CA TYR A 194 2.99 7.92 -1.15
C TYR A 194 1.76 7.83 -2.05
N LEU A 195 1.19 6.63 -2.20
CA LEU A 195 0.03 6.37 -3.05
C LEU A 195 -1.26 6.11 -2.29
N GLY A 196 -1.20 6.01 -0.96
CA GLY A 196 -2.33 5.64 -0.13
C GLY A 196 -2.07 4.42 0.75
N ASN A 197 -3.11 4.03 1.48
CA ASN A 197 -3.08 2.87 2.36
C ASN A 197 -3.69 1.63 1.69
N PHE A 198 -3.18 0.45 2.02
CA PHE A 198 -3.75 -0.83 1.57
C PHE A 198 -4.01 -1.79 2.74
N GLY A 199 -4.83 -2.82 2.49
CA GLY A 199 -5.19 -3.83 3.49
C GLY A 199 -6.13 -3.30 4.59
N ASP A 200 -6.28 -4.06 5.69
CA ASP A 200 -7.27 -3.75 6.73
C ASP A 200 -7.01 -2.41 7.45
N GLY A 201 -5.75 -1.96 7.48
CA GLY A 201 -5.34 -0.65 7.99
C GLY A 201 -5.66 0.54 7.07
N SER A 202 -6.20 0.30 5.86
CA SER A 202 -6.68 1.36 4.94
C SER A 202 -8.06 1.88 5.29
N GLN A 203 -8.68 1.36 6.35
CA GLN A 203 -10.02 1.70 6.80
C GLN A 203 -9.98 2.91 7.74
N SER A 204 -9.70 4.09 7.20
CA SER A 204 -9.96 5.36 7.91
C SER A 204 -10.91 6.21 7.06
N VAL A 205 -11.85 6.85 7.76
CA VAL A 205 -13.10 7.34 7.19
C VAL A 205 -12.87 8.71 6.56
N CYS A 206 -12.83 8.79 5.22
CA CYS A 206 -13.02 10.05 4.51
C CYS A 206 -14.47 10.50 4.71
N ALA A 207 -14.71 11.56 5.50
CA ALA A 207 -16.00 12.27 5.60
C ALA A 207 -17.27 11.38 5.52
N GLY A 208 -17.34 10.33 6.35
CA GLY A 208 -18.52 9.46 6.46
C GLY A 208 -18.65 8.32 5.43
N GLN A 209 -17.64 8.05 4.60
CA GLN A 209 -17.62 6.87 3.74
C GLN A 209 -16.61 5.83 4.24
N ILE A 210 -17.11 4.63 4.54
CA ILE A 210 -16.27 3.44 4.74
C ILE A 210 -15.68 3.07 3.38
N TYR A 211 -14.37 3.25 3.23
CA TYR A 211 -13.66 2.75 2.06
C TYR A 211 -13.39 1.25 2.28
N LEU A 212 -14.27 0.40 1.74
CA LEU A 212 -14.01 -1.03 1.70
C LEU A 212 -12.83 -1.29 0.74
N PRO A 213 -11.83 -2.09 1.11
CA PRO A 213 -10.76 -2.47 0.20
C PRO A 213 -11.37 -3.16 -1.00
N ILE A 214 -10.97 -2.74 -2.20
CA ILE A 214 -11.23 -3.51 -3.41
C ILE A 214 -10.40 -4.78 -3.27
N VAL A 215 -11.05 -5.87 -2.86
CA VAL A 215 -10.50 -7.21 -3.00
C VAL A 215 -10.38 -7.46 -4.50
N ARG A 216 -9.15 -7.50 -5.02
CA ARG A 216 -8.87 -8.10 -6.33
C ARG A 216 -8.41 -9.53 -6.12
#